data_AF-A0AAD9J160-F1
#
_entry.id   AF-A0AAD9J160-F1
#
_cell.length_a   1.000
_cell.length_b   1.000
_cell.length_c   1.000
_cell.angle_alpha   90.00
_cell.angle_beta   90.00
_cell.angle_gamma   90.00
#
_symmetry.space_group_name_H-M   'P 1'
#
loop_
_entity.id
_entity.type
_entity.pdbx_description
1 polymer ?
#
loop_
_entity_poly.entity_id
_entity_poly.type
_entity_poly.pdbx_seq_one_letter_code
_entity_poly.pdbx_strand_id
1 'polypeptide(L)'
;MQSLPTMEGPVTFVAPELAEEVLMDKSHNETVSKLSFVLALVECIIDLAQSRSSPLSESVTEKVLSSSPGGGTATMDHISFMSEGDRCIEQLVLYVRALQLLSSSIQLAKEETDQCVAVCVLTVVKEMNAFYHQCLCVCKFLHNKSSAVRGADVTSVTATVTADRLIYSHAIEMVSDANPVDH
;
A
#
# COMPACT_ATOMS: atom_id res chain seq x y z
N MET A 1 -45.59 -44.82 -43.41
CA MET A 1 -44.36 -44.61 -42.63
C MET A 1 -43.75 -43.31 -43.11
N GLN A 2 -43.68 -42.30 -42.25
CA GLN A 2 -43.27 -40.93 -42.57
C GLN A 2 -41.76 -40.84 -42.83
N SER A 3 -41.39 -40.13 -43.90
CA SER A 3 -40.00 -39.79 -44.27
C SER A 3 -39.45 -38.70 -43.33
N LEU A 4 -38.20 -38.88 -42.86
CA LEU A 4 -37.47 -37.84 -42.12
C LEU A 4 -37.16 -36.63 -43.02
N PRO A 5 -37.24 -35.39 -42.51
CA PRO A 5 -36.76 -34.22 -43.23
C PRO A 5 -35.23 -34.13 -43.13
N THR A 6 -34.55 -34.21 -44.27
CA THR A 6 -33.12 -33.96 -44.42
C THR A 6 -32.84 -32.47 -44.20
N MET A 7 -32.25 -32.08 -43.07
CA MET A 7 -31.66 -30.75 -42.91
C MET A 7 -30.19 -30.78 -43.37
N GLU A 8 -30.00 -30.67 -44.69
CA GLU A 8 -28.70 -30.34 -45.28
C GLU A 8 -28.78 -28.93 -45.86
N GLY A 9 -28.51 -27.95 -45.02
CA GLY A 9 -28.04 -26.63 -45.43
C GLY A 9 -26.66 -26.43 -44.79
N PRO A 10 -25.64 -25.95 -45.52
CA PRO A 10 -24.35 -25.68 -44.91
C PRO A 10 -24.54 -24.67 -43.77
N VAL A 11 -24.23 -25.11 -42.54
CA VAL A 11 -24.20 -24.23 -41.37
C VAL A 11 -23.00 -23.31 -41.56
N THR A 12 -23.22 -22.17 -42.20
CA THR A 12 -22.20 -21.13 -42.29
C THR A 12 -21.98 -20.60 -40.88
N PHE A 13 -20.93 -21.09 -40.23
CA PHE A 13 -20.47 -20.56 -38.95
C PHE A 13 -19.96 -19.14 -39.19
N VAL A 14 -20.81 -18.15 -38.91
CA VAL A 14 -20.38 -16.76 -38.76
C VAL A 14 -19.82 -16.68 -37.36
N ALA A 15 -18.50 -16.80 -37.24
CA ALA A 15 -17.80 -16.50 -36.00
C ALA A 15 -18.25 -15.10 -35.55
N PRO A 16 -18.78 -14.93 -34.32
CA PRO A 16 -19.10 -13.60 -33.82
C PRO A 16 -17.88 -12.70 -33.98
N GLU A 17 -18.05 -11.52 -34.57
CA GLU A 17 -16.97 -10.53 -34.61
C GLU A 17 -16.60 -10.23 -33.16
N LEU A 18 -15.43 -10.73 -32.76
CA LEU A 18 -14.82 -10.42 -31.47
C LEU A 18 -14.73 -8.89 -31.41
N ALA A 19 -15.45 -8.29 -30.46
CA ALA A 19 -15.41 -6.85 -30.26
C ALA A 19 -13.95 -6.42 -30.21
N GLU A 20 -13.61 -5.36 -30.95
CA GLU A 20 -12.25 -4.80 -31.05
C GLU A 20 -11.68 -4.43 -29.67
N GLU A 21 -12.53 -4.35 -28.65
CA GLU A 21 -12.21 -4.23 -27.22
C GLU A 21 -11.44 -5.45 -26.63
N VAL A 22 -11.52 -6.63 -27.24
CA VAL A 22 -10.77 -7.84 -26.85
C VAL A 22 -9.34 -7.83 -27.42
N LEU A 23 -9.09 -7.00 -28.44
CA LEU A 23 -7.75 -6.67 -28.96
C LEU A 23 -7.17 -5.45 -28.22
N MET A 24 -7.41 -5.34 -26.91
CA MET A 24 -6.74 -4.33 -26.08
C MET A 24 -5.23 -4.49 -26.19
N ASP A 25 -4.58 -3.49 -26.78
CA ASP A 25 -3.16 -3.46 -27.06
C ASP A 25 -2.33 -3.74 -25.79
N LYS A 26 -1.25 -4.53 -25.90
CA LYS A 26 -0.49 -5.03 -24.75
C LYS A 26 0.04 -3.90 -23.83
N SER A 27 0.28 -2.70 -24.37
CA SER A 27 0.74 -1.56 -23.58
C SER A 27 -0.37 -0.95 -22.70
N HIS A 28 -1.64 -1.04 -23.10
CA HIS A 28 -2.76 -0.50 -22.33
C HIS A 28 -2.97 -1.24 -21.01
N ASN A 29 -2.84 -2.56 -21.06
CA ASN A 29 -2.92 -3.41 -19.87
C ASN A 29 -1.73 -3.14 -18.92
N GLU A 30 -0.57 -2.79 -19.47
CA GLU A 30 0.63 -2.52 -18.67
C GLU A 30 0.44 -1.30 -17.76
N THR A 31 -0.09 -0.18 -18.27
CA THR A 31 -0.36 1.02 -17.46
C THR A 31 -1.40 0.75 -16.39
N VAL A 32 -2.53 0.13 -16.74
CA VAL A 32 -3.57 -0.23 -15.76
C VAL A 32 -3.03 -1.18 -14.70
N SER A 33 -2.22 -2.17 -15.08
CA SER A 33 -1.56 -3.11 -14.16
C SER A 33 -0.59 -2.40 -13.22
N LYS A 34 0.24 -1.47 -13.72
CA LYS A 34 1.14 -0.66 -12.88
C LYS A 34 0.37 0.16 -11.86
N LEU A 35 -0.69 0.84 -12.28
CA LEU A 35 -1.52 1.66 -11.37
C LEU A 35 -2.22 0.80 -10.32
N SER A 36 -2.77 -0.35 -10.73
CA SER A 36 -3.41 -1.32 -9.82
C SER A 36 -2.42 -1.88 -8.80
N PHE A 37 -1.20 -2.22 -9.23
CA PHE A 37 -0.13 -2.63 -8.31
C PHE A 37 0.20 -1.55 -7.28
N VAL A 38 0.33 -0.29 -7.71
CA VAL A 38 0.61 0.81 -6.77
C VAL A 38 -0.55 1.01 -5.81
N LEU A 39 -1.79 0.86 -6.26
CA LEU A 39 -2.97 0.96 -5.38
C LEU A 39 -2.90 -0.10 -4.27
N ALA A 40 -2.68 -1.36 -4.62
CA ALA A 40 -2.54 -2.45 -3.64
C ALA A 40 -1.37 -2.22 -2.67
N LEU A 41 -0.24 -1.70 -3.17
CA LEU A 41 0.90 -1.32 -2.32
C LEU A 41 0.54 -0.19 -1.34
N VAL A 42 -0.20 0.82 -1.80
CA VAL A 42 -0.66 1.94 -0.97
C VAL A 42 -1.62 1.46 0.12
N GLU A 43 -2.56 0.57 -0.20
CA GLU A 43 -3.45 -0.05 0.79
C GLU A 43 -2.66 -0.78 1.88
N CYS A 44 -1.68 -1.60 1.49
CA CYS A 44 -0.80 -2.29 2.43
C CYS A 44 -0.02 -1.32 3.35
N ILE A 45 0.50 -0.22 2.79
CA ILE A 45 1.19 0.82 3.58
C ILE A 45 0.23 1.51 4.56
N ILE A 46 -1.01 1.75 4.15
CA ILE A 46 -2.06 2.35 5.01
C ILE A 46 -2.41 1.38 6.14
N ASP A 47 -2.59 0.09 5.85
CA ASP A 47 -2.88 -0.93 6.85
C ASP A 47 -1.74 -1.07 7.87
N LEU A 48 -0.48 -1.06 7.38
CA LEU A 48 0.69 -0.99 8.25
C LEU A 48 0.66 0.25 9.15
N ALA A 49 0.36 1.43 8.60
CA ALA A 49 0.24 2.65 9.40
C ALA A 49 -0.89 2.57 10.43
N GLN A 50 -2.00 1.91 10.12
CA GLN A 50 -3.10 1.72 11.07
C GLN A 50 -2.74 0.72 12.18
N SER A 51 -2.04 -0.36 11.86
CA SER A 51 -1.56 -1.33 12.85
C SER A 51 -0.64 -0.71 13.90
N ARG A 52 0.15 0.30 13.50
CA ARG A 52 1.08 1.06 14.37
C ARG A 52 0.38 2.16 15.19
N SER A 53 -0.94 2.36 15.01
CA SER A 53 -1.72 3.33 15.81
C SER A 53 -2.00 2.87 17.23
N SER A 54 -1.99 1.55 17.46
CA SER A 54 -2.37 0.95 18.74
C SER A 54 -1.18 0.91 19.70
N PRO A 55 -1.36 1.33 20.97
CA PRO A 55 -0.34 1.16 22.00
C PRO A 55 0.00 -0.31 22.31
N LEU A 56 -0.84 -1.25 21.86
CA LEU A 56 -0.62 -2.69 22.10
C LEU A 56 0.23 -3.37 21.01
N SER A 57 0.51 -2.70 19.88
CA SER A 57 1.35 -3.26 18.80
C SER A 57 2.85 -3.30 19.14
N GLU A 58 3.23 -2.88 20.35
CA GLU A 58 4.61 -2.73 20.81
C GLU A 58 5.35 -4.05 21.08
N SER A 59 4.66 -5.19 21.09
CA SER A 59 5.28 -6.47 21.49
C SER A 59 6.35 -7.01 20.52
N VAL A 60 6.55 -6.43 19.34
CA VAL A 60 7.31 -7.10 18.26
C VAL A 60 8.60 -6.37 17.84
N THR A 61 8.73 -5.06 18.08
CA THR A 61 9.82 -4.26 17.48
C THR A 61 11.00 -3.96 18.44
N GLU A 62 10.88 -4.26 19.73
CA GLU A 62 11.90 -3.95 20.76
C GLU A 62 13.12 -4.89 20.80
N LYS A 63 13.29 -5.85 19.88
CA LYS A 63 14.41 -6.81 19.97
C LYS A 63 15.71 -6.38 19.28
N VAL A 64 15.78 -5.19 18.68
CA VAL A 64 16.93 -4.80 17.82
C VAL A 64 17.81 -3.67 18.38
N LEU A 65 17.37 -2.93 19.42
CA LEU A 65 18.11 -1.73 19.86
C LEU A 65 18.74 -1.79 21.27
N SER A 66 18.53 -2.86 22.03
CA SER A 66 19.10 -3.02 23.38
C SER A 66 20.21 -4.08 23.43
N SER A 67 21.27 -3.88 22.63
CA SER A 67 22.55 -4.57 22.84
C SER A 67 23.66 -3.57 23.17
N SER A 68 23.66 -3.06 24.40
CA SER A 68 24.85 -2.46 25.02
C SER A 68 25.47 -3.48 25.96
N PRO A 69 26.71 -3.97 25.71
CA PRO A 69 27.37 -4.91 26.61
C PRO A 69 28.08 -4.12 27.72
N GLY A 70 27.46 -3.99 28.88
CA GLY A 70 28.15 -3.36 30.00
C GLY A 70 27.36 -3.27 31.30
N GLY A 71 27.65 -4.19 32.23
CA GLY A 71 27.56 -3.94 33.68
C GLY A 71 26.18 -4.22 34.30
N GLY A 72 26.10 -5.35 35.01
CA GLY A 72 24.86 -5.81 35.63
C GLY A 72 24.36 -4.94 36.78
N THR A 73 23.04 -4.75 36.82
CA THR A 73 22.21 -4.69 38.02
C THR A 73 20.80 -5.13 37.62
N ALA A 74 20.17 -5.98 38.42
CA ALA A 74 18.81 -6.44 38.19
C ALA A 74 17.83 -5.32 38.57
N THR A 75 17.23 -4.68 37.56
CA THR A 75 16.03 -3.84 37.74
C THR A 75 15.07 -4.12 36.59
N MET A 76 13.94 -4.74 36.95
CA MET A 76 12.58 -4.62 36.38
C MET A 76 12.47 -4.18 34.90
N ASP A 77 11.91 -5.06 34.07
CA ASP A 77 11.48 -4.83 32.67
C ASP A 77 11.12 -3.37 32.37
N HIS A 78 12.04 -2.64 31.75
CA HIS A 78 11.72 -1.41 31.04
C HIS A 78 11.01 -1.82 29.75
N ILE A 79 9.71 -2.07 29.82
CA ILE A 79 8.85 -1.96 28.64
C ILE A 79 8.99 -0.48 28.23
N SER A 80 9.85 -0.21 27.25
CA SER A 80 10.02 1.14 26.72
C SER A 80 8.81 1.42 25.85
N PHE A 81 7.72 1.79 26.50
CA PHE A 81 6.48 2.19 25.84
C PHE A 81 6.82 3.32 24.87
N MET A 82 6.58 3.12 23.57
CA MET A 82 6.82 4.17 22.59
C MET A 82 5.93 5.36 22.95
N SER A 83 6.44 6.58 22.78
CA SER A 83 5.61 7.75 23.02
C SER A 83 4.47 7.79 22.01
N GLU A 84 3.31 8.33 22.40
CA GLU A 84 2.23 8.62 21.45
C GLU A 84 2.73 9.49 20.29
N GLY A 85 3.67 10.40 20.56
CA GLY A 85 4.31 11.19 19.53
C GLY A 85 5.06 10.31 18.52
N ASP A 86 5.76 9.26 18.96
CA ASP A 86 6.57 8.38 18.09
C ASP A 86 5.70 7.58 17.15
N ARG A 87 4.62 6.99 17.68
CA ARG A 87 3.60 6.35 16.85
C ARG A 87 3.04 7.30 15.80
N CYS A 88 2.72 8.55 16.17
CA CYS A 88 2.23 9.53 15.20
C CYS A 88 3.23 9.81 14.07
N ILE A 89 4.54 9.83 14.38
CA ILE A 89 5.58 10.07 13.38
C ILE A 89 5.74 8.86 12.45
N GLU A 90 5.74 7.63 12.99
CA GLU A 90 5.76 6.41 12.18
C GLU A 90 4.59 6.36 11.20
N GLN A 91 3.39 6.65 11.70
CA GLN A 91 2.21 6.75 10.85
C GLN A 91 2.36 7.85 9.81
N LEU A 92 2.83 9.04 10.21
CA LEU A 92 2.99 10.17 9.31
C LEU A 92 3.96 9.85 8.17
N VAL A 93 5.11 9.23 8.44
CA VAL A 93 6.08 8.90 7.37
C VAL A 93 5.52 7.85 6.41
N LEU A 94 4.70 6.90 6.88
CA LEU A 94 4.03 5.91 6.05
C LEU A 94 2.96 6.54 5.16
N TYR A 95 2.11 7.43 5.70
CA TYR A 95 1.12 8.16 4.90
C TYR A 95 1.76 9.12 3.90
N VAL A 96 2.88 9.76 4.24
CA VAL A 96 3.66 10.58 3.28
C VAL A 96 4.21 9.71 2.15
N ARG A 97 4.69 8.50 2.46
CA ARG A 97 5.15 7.55 1.44
C ARG A 97 4.01 7.13 0.51
N ALA A 98 2.82 6.84 1.05
CA ALA A 98 1.62 6.57 0.26
C ALA A 98 1.26 7.75 -0.67
N LEU A 99 1.30 8.99 -0.16
CA LEU A 99 1.07 10.19 -0.98
C LEU A 99 2.06 10.33 -2.13
N GLN A 100 3.35 10.06 -1.90
CA GLN A 100 4.38 10.09 -2.94
C GLN A 100 4.10 9.07 -4.05
N LEU A 101 3.75 7.83 -3.68
CA LEU A 101 3.42 6.76 -4.63
C LEU A 101 2.18 7.11 -5.45
N LEU A 102 1.11 7.58 -4.80
CA LEU A 102 -0.12 8.01 -5.48
C LEU A 102 0.15 9.18 -6.44
N SER A 103 0.87 10.20 -5.98
CA SER A 103 1.20 11.37 -6.80
C SER A 103 2.01 10.98 -8.04
N SER A 104 3.05 10.16 -7.87
CA SER A 104 3.89 9.69 -8.98
C SER A 104 3.08 8.86 -9.98
N SER A 105 2.15 8.04 -9.50
CA SER A 105 1.35 7.15 -10.36
C SER A 105 0.25 7.90 -11.10
N ILE A 106 -0.38 8.88 -10.47
CA ILE A 106 -1.33 9.79 -11.14
C ILE A 106 -0.61 10.61 -12.21
N GLN A 107 0.64 11.03 -11.95
CA GLN A 107 1.44 11.73 -12.96
C GLN A 107 1.80 10.81 -14.14
N LEU A 108 2.26 9.59 -13.86
CA LEU A 108 2.49 8.57 -14.90
C LEU A 108 1.24 8.34 -15.75
N ALA A 109 0.07 8.19 -15.11
CA ALA A 109 -1.20 7.98 -15.80
C ALA A 109 -1.55 9.15 -16.74
N LYS A 110 -1.16 10.38 -16.41
CA LYS A 110 -1.37 11.56 -17.27
C LYS A 110 -0.41 11.61 -18.45
N GLU A 111 0.81 11.14 -18.27
CA GLU A 111 1.86 11.11 -19.31
C GLU A 111 1.60 9.99 -20.33
N GLU A 112 0.99 8.87 -19.90
CA GLU A 112 0.73 7.68 -20.73
C GLU A 112 -0.68 7.64 -21.38
N THR A 113 -1.51 8.68 -21.21
CA THR A 113 -2.88 8.69 -21.76
C THR A 113 -2.95 9.10 -23.24
N ASP A 114 -2.95 8.13 -24.15
CA ASP A 114 -3.53 8.26 -25.49
C ASP A 114 -5.07 8.17 -25.44
N GLN A 115 -5.75 8.77 -26.43
CA GLN A 115 -7.23 8.96 -26.45
C GLN A 115 -8.05 7.67 -26.23
N CYS A 116 -7.51 6.48 -26.59
CA CYS A 116 -8.18 5.17 -26.47
C CYS A 116 -8.06 4.55 -25.05
N VAL A 117 -7.06 4.98 -24.27
CA VAL A 117 -6.69 4.42 -22.95
C VAL A 117 -7.50 5.03 -21.79
N ALA A 118 -8.29 6.06 -22.07
CA ALA A 118 -8.83 6.95 -21.06
C ALA A 118 -9.88 6.31 -20.12
N VAL A 119 -10.72 5.38 -20.59
CA VAL A 119 -11.89 4.94 -19.79
C VAL A 119 -11.48 4.03 -18.61
N CYS A 120 -10.65 3.01 -18.86
CA CYS A 120 -10.19 2.10 -17.80
C CYS A 120 -9.21 2.77 -16.84
N VAL A 121 -8.29 3.59 -17.37
CA VAL A 121 -7.35 4.36 -16.55
C VAL A 121 -8.06 5.41 -15.70
N LEU A 122 -9.14 6.03 -16.20
CA LEU A 122 -9.90 7.03 -15.44
C LEU A 122 -10.52 6.45 -14.17
N THR A 123 -11.02 5.22 -14.19
CA THR A 123 -11.59 4.57 -13.00
C THR A 123 -10.52 4.38 -11.93
N VAL A 124 -9.37 3.81 -12.31
CA VAL A 124 -8.25 3.60 -11.37
C VAL A 124 -7.69 4.93 -10.86
N VAL A 125 -7.53 5.93 -11.73
CA VAL A 125 -7.04 7.26 -11.32
C VAL A 125 -8.01 7.98 -10.38
N LYS A 126 -9.32 7.82 -10.56
CA LYS A 126 -10.33 8.35 -9.62
C LYS A 126 -10.18 7.72 -8.24
N GLU A 127 -9.97 6.41 -8.19
CA GLU A 127 -9.73 5.68 -6.95
C GLU A 127 -8.43 6.13 -6.29
N MET A 128 -7.32 6.24 -7.04
CA MET A 128 -6.06 6.78 -6.55
C MET A 128 -6.20 8.20 -5.99
N ASN A 129 -7.00 9.06 -6.62
CA ASN A 129 -7.28 10.41 -6.11
C ASN A 129 -8.07 10.38 -4.79
N ALA A 130 -9.01 9.45 -4.63
CA ALA A 130 -9.75 9.30 -3.38
C ALA A 130 -8.80 8.94 -2.23
N PHE A 131 -7.94 7.94 -2.43
CA PHE A 131 -6.89 7.58 -1.47
C PHE A 131 -5.92 8.74 -1.23
N TYR A 132 -5.56 9.51 -2.25
CA TYR A 132 -4.66 10.66 -2.11
C TYR A 132 -5.25 11.69 -1.14
N HIS A 133 -6.52 12.06 -1.31
CA HIS A 133 -7.17 13.01 -0.42
C HIS A 133 -7.36 12.48 0.99
N GLN A 134 -7.65 11.18 1.14
CA GLN A 134 -7.71 10.52 2.45
C GLN A 134 -6.36 10.59 3.16
N CYS A 135 -5.28 10.15 2.51
CA CYS A 135 -3.93 10.21 3.06
C CYS A 135 -3.51 11.64 3.41
N LEU A 136 -3.87 12.63 2.58
CA LEU A 136 -3.56 14.03 2.83
C LEU A 136 -4.27 14.55 4.10
N CYS A 137 -5.53 14.18 4.28
CA CYS A 137 -6.30 14.55 5.47
C CYS A 137 -5.69 13.94 6.74
N VAL A 138 -5.34 12.65 6.68
CA VAL A 138 -4.70 11.94 7.79
C VAL A 138 -3.31 12.51 8.10
N CYS A 139 -2.49 12.82 7.10
CA CYS A 139 -1.19 13.49 7.29
C CYS A 139 -1.33 14.80 8.06
N LYS A 140 -2.30 15.66 7.69
CA LYS A 140 -2.55 16.93 8.38
C LYS A 140 -2.96 16.69 9.84
N PHE A 141 -3.85 15.71 10.06
CA PHE A 141 -4.27 15.33 11.41
C PHE A 141 -3.09 14.83 12.26
N LEU A 142 -2.30 13.89 11.74
CA LEU A 142 -1.15 13.31 12.45
C LEU A 142 -0.05 14.33 12.70
N HIS A 143 0.20 15.24 11.76
CA HIS A 143 1.16 16.33 11.93
C HIS A 143 0.74 17.29 13.06
N ASN A 144 -0.55 17.66 13.11
CA ASN A 144 -1.06 18.51 14.19
C ASN A 144 -1.02 17.77 15.53
N LYS A 145 -1.38 16.48 15.55
CA LYS A 145 -1.35 15.66 16.77
C LYS A 145 0.08 15.49 17.30
N SER A 146 1.04 15.18 16.42
CA SER A 146 2.45 15.00 16.81
C SER A 146 3.08 16.32 17.28
N SER A 147 2.76 17.44 16.63
CA SER A 147 3.18 18.78 17.04
C SER A 147 2.63 19.16 18.43
N ALA A 148 1.37 18.82 18.73
CA ALA A 148 0.78 19.05 20.05
C ALA A 148 1.44 18.22 21.17
N VAL A 149 1.84 16.98 20.87
CA VAL A 149 2.46 16.07 21.85
C VAL A 149 3.95 16.39 22.06
N ARG A 150 4.66 16.79 21.01
CA ARG A 150 6.13 16.88 21.00
C ARG A 150 6.68 18.30 20.89
N GLY A 151 5.81 19.30 20.70
CA GLY A 151 6.21 20.67 20.41
C GLY A 151 6.93 20.78 19.06
N ALA A 152 7.86 21.74 18.94
CA ALA A 152 8.55 22.06 17.68
C ALA A 152 9.65 21.06 17.25
N ASP A 153 9.91 20.00 18.03
CA ASP A 153 11.02 19.05 17.78
C ASP A 153 10.64 17.84 16.89
N VAL A 154 9.50 17.91 16.21
CA VAL A 154 9.03 16.87 15.26
C VAL A 154 10.07 16.58 14.16
N THR A 155 10.88 17.57 13.78
CA THR A 155 11.86 17.50 12.68
C THR A 155 13.07 16.60 13.00
N SER A 156 13.44 16.45 14.27
CA SER A 156 14.63 15.69 14.71
C SER A 156 14.43 14.17 14.57
N VAL A 157 13.24 13.66 14.91
CA VAL A 157 12.91 12.22 14.87
C VAL A 157 12.62 11.72 13.45
N THR A 158 12.12 12.57 12.56
CA THR A 158 11.92 12.19 11.15
C THR A 158 13.22 11.83 10.43
N ALA A 159 14.38 12.22 10.94
CA ALA A 159 15.68 11.85 10.38
C ALA A 159 16.05 10.39 10.70
N THR A 160 15.55 9.83 11.80
CA THR A 160 15.86 8.45 12.20
C THR A 160 14.76 7.47 11.83
N VAL A 161 13.52 7.92 11.56
CA VAL A 161 12.38 7.08 11.18
C VAL A 161 12.02 7.24 9.71
N THR A 162 12.24 6.18 8.92
CA THR A 162 11.95 6.18 7.48
C THR A 162 10.88 5.15 7.14
N ALA A 163 10.03 5.48 6.16
CA ALA A 163 9.00 4.56 5.67
C ALA A 163 9.59 3.24 5.16
N ASP A 164 10.71 3.30 4.43
CA ASP A 164 11.35 2.08 3.90
C ASP A 164 11.81 1.15 5.01
N ARG A 165 12.33 1.67 6.13
CA ARG A 165 12.71 0.83 7.28
C ARG A 165 11.48 0.19 7.91
N LEU A 166 10.40 0.95 8.13
CA LEU A 166 9.17 0.43 8.73
C LEU A 166 8.54 -0.66 7.87
N ILE A 167 8.48 -0.44 6.56
CA ILE A 167 7.97 -1.42 5.59
C ILE A 167 8.84 -2.68 5.60
N TYR A 168 10.17 -2.52 5.58
CA TYR A 168 11.10 -3.65 5.60
C TYR A 168 11.00 -4.46 6.90
N SER A 169 10.98 -3.80 8.06
CA SER A 169 10.79 -4.46 9.35
C SER A 169 9.48 -5.24 9.38
N HIS A 170 8.38 -4.65 8.90
CA HIS A 170 7.09 -5.33 8.84
C HIS A 170 7.11 -6.55 7.90
N ALA A 171 7.79 -6.45 6.76
CA ALA A 171 7.94 -7.59 5.86
C ALA A 171 8.71 -8.74 6.52
N ILE A 172 9.75 -8.46 7.31
CA ILE A 172 10.46 -9.49 8.08
C ILE A 172 9.53 -10.12 9.13
N GLU A 173 8.78 -9.31 9.87
CA GLU A 173 7.82 -9.77 10.89
C GLU A 173 6.79 -10.73 10.25
N MET A 174 6.16 -10.35 9.13
CA MET A 174 5.19 -11.20 8.43
C MET A 174 5.79 -12.53 7.96
N VAL A 175 7.03 -12.53 7.47
CA VAL A 175 7.71 -13.76 7.03
C VAL A 175 8.05 -14.65 8.22
N SER A 176 8.40 -14.06 9.36
CA SER A 176 8.74 -14.78 10.58
C SER A 176 7.50 -15.43 11.20
N ASP A 177 6.36 -14.73 11.23
CA ASP A 177 5.09 -15.26 11.74
C ASP A 177 4.50 -16.36 10.84
N ALA A 178 4.71 -16.27 9.52
CA ALA A 178 4.26 -17.28 8.57
C ALA A 178 5.06 -18.59 8.63
N ASN A 179 6.26 -18.58 9.20
CA ASN A 179 7.11 -19.75 9.34
C ASN A 179 7.54 -19.92 10.81
N PRO A 180 6.62 -20.35 11.70
CA PRO A 180 6.97 -20.63 13.09
C PRO A 180 7.99 -21.76 13.08
N VAL A 181 9.24 -21.41 13.42
CA VAL A 181 10.30 -22.39 13.60
C VAL A 181 9.90 -23.27 14.79
N ASP A 182 9.35 -24.45 14.50
CA ASP A 182 9.14 -25.54 15.46
C ASP A 182 10.52 -25.91 16.03
N HIS A 183 10.76 -25.51 17.27
CA HIS A 183 11.95 -25.87 18.06
C HIS A 183 11.57 -26.88 19.14
#